data_AF-A0A7V5Q1H7-F1
#
_entry.id   AF-A0A7V5Q1H7-F1
#
_cell.length_a   1.000
_cell.length_b   1.000
_cell.length_c   1.000
_cell.angle_alpha   90.00
_cell.angle_beta   90.00
_cell.angle_gamma   90.00
#
_symmetry.space_group_name_H-M   'P 1'
#
loop_
_entity.id
_entity.type
_entity.pdbx_description
1 polymer ?
#
loop_
_entity_poly.entity_id
_entity_poly.type
_entity_poly.pdbx_seq_one_letter_code
_entity_poly.pdbx_strand_id
1 'polypeptide(L)'
;MRSLFHANALILLMSVVSASDASTIEPADLVLRGGTVRTMNREHPEAEAVAVRGGRIVWVGSSSNARTWIGPDTRVLELRGRT
;
A
#
# COMPACT_ATOMS: atom_id res chain seq x y z
N MET A 1 34.72 2.98 -55.67
CA MET A 1 34.53 1.75 -54.86
C MET A 1 35.58 1.76 -53.78
N ARG A 2 35.24 2.18 -52.55
CA ARG A 2 36.20 2.35 -51.44
C ARG A 2 36.09 1.16 -50.48
N SER A 3 37.12 0.34 -50.49
CA SER A 3 37.50 -0.67 -49.49
C SER A 3 37.56 -0.06 -48.08
N LEU A 4 36.89 -0.65 -47.09
CA LEU A 4 37.41 -1.60 -46.10
C LEU A 4 37.95 -0.96 -44.80
N PHE A 5 37.41 -1.48 -43.69
CA PHE A 5 38.03 -1.70 -42.35
C PHE A 5 38.07 -0.60 -41.26
N HIS A 6 37.32 -0.91 -40.18
CA HIS A 6 37.55 -0.69 -38.73
C HIS A 6 37.69 0.72 -38.14
N ALA A 7 36.71 1.14 -37.32
CA ALA A 7 36.91 1.85 -36.04
C ALA A 7 35.58 2.04 -35.28
N ASN A 8 35.61 1.94 -33.94
CA ASN A 8 34.55 2.16 -32.93
C ASN A 8 33.55 1.00 -32.76
N ALA A 9 33.76 0.00 -31.91
CA ALA A 9 34.00 0.04 -30.45
C ALA A 9 32.90 0.78 -29.66
N LEU A 10 32.09 -0.02 -28.96
CA LEU A 10 31.52 0.23 -27.63
C LEU A 10 30.51 1.38 -27.46
N ILE A 11 29.19 1.10 -27.54
CA ILE A 11 28.17 1.81 -26.73
C ILE A 11 27.10 0.82 -26.23
N LEU A 12 27.23 0.52 -24.94
CA LEU A 12 26.25 0.17 -23.90
C LEU A 12 25.04 -0.75 -24.19
N LEU A 13 25.04 -1.88 -23.46
CA LEU A 13 23.88 -2.42 -22.75
C LEU A 13 23.01 -1.27 -22.19
N MET A 14 21.83 -1.03 -22.75
CA MET A 14 20.73 -0.47 -21.96
C MET A 14 19.88 -1.62 -21.46
N SER A 15 20.25 -2.12 -20.29
CA SER A 15 19.36 -2.86 -19.41
C SER A 15 18.11 -2.01 -19.21
N VAL A 16 16.97 -2.44 -19.74
CA VAL A 16 15.68 -1.93 -19.25
C VAL A 16 15.57 -2.42 -17.81
N VAL A 17 15.96 -1.58 -16.86
CA VAL A 17 15.50 -1.72 -15.49
C VAL A 17 14.02 -1.37 -15.53
N SER A 18 13.18 -2.40 -15.58
CA SER A 18 11.79 -2.24 -15.18
C SER A 18 11.81 -1.94 -13.70
N ALA A 19 11.69 -0.65 -13.34
CA ALA A 19 11.28 -0.27 -12.00
C ALA A 19 9.85 -0.79 -11.85
N SER A 20 9.69 -1.93 -11.20
CA SER A 20 8.38 -2.35 -10.74
C SER A 20 7.86 -1.24 -9.83
N ASP A 21 6.80 -0.55 -10.24
CA ASP A 21 6.00 0.30 -9.36
C ASP A 21 5.42 -0.59 -8.26
N ALA A 22 6.23 -0.88 -7.24
CA ALA A 22 5.74 -1.37 -5.97
C ALA A 22 4.91 -0.23 -5.40
N SER A 23 3.62 -0.23 -5.72
CA SER A 23 2.65 0.71 -5.18
C SER A 23 2.65 0.53 -3.67
N THR A 24 3.46 1.34 -2.99
CA THR A 24 3.55 1.34 -1.53
C THR A 24 2.22 1.87 -1.02
N ILE A 25 1.56 1.08 -0.17
CA ILE A 25 0.37 1.55 0.52
C ILE A 25 0.81 2.70 1.41
N GLU A 26 0.30 3.90 1.12
CA GLU A 26 0.56 5.06 1.94
C GLU A 26 -0.12 4.86 3.32
N PRO A 27 0.62 5.01 4.43
CA PRO A 27 0.09 4.81 5.78
C PRO A 27 -1.16 5.65 6.10
N ALA A 28 -1.95 5.19 7.06
CA ALA A 28 -3.12 5.92 7.56
C ALA A 28 -2.73 6.89 8.69
N ASP A 29 -3.56 7.91 8.92
CA ASP A 29 -3.40 8.80 10.08
C ASP A 29 -3.91 8.11 11.36
N LEU A 30 -4.96 7.30 11.22
CA LEU A 30 -5.61 6.59 12.32
C LEU A 30 -6.00 5.17 11.89
N VAL A 31 -5.71 4.20 12.75
CA VAL A 31 -6.21 2.83 12.65
C VAL A 31 -6.98 2.48 13.93
N LEU A 32 -8.28 2.19 13.78
CA LEU A 32 -9.10 1.59 14.82
C LEU A 32 -9.10 0.08 14.58
N ARG A 33 -8.77 -0.75 15.57
CA ARG A 33 -8.77 -2.22 15.41
C ARG A 33 -9.16 -2.98 16.67
N GLY A 34 -9.39 -4.28 16.53
CA GLY A 34 -9.68 -5.17 17.66
C GLY A 34 -11.08 -4.96 18.23
N GLY A 35 -12.04 -4.51 17.42
CA GLY A 35 -13.44 -4.29 17.80
C GLY A 35 -14.41 -4.84 16.74
N THR A 36 -15.66 -4.42 16.79
CA THR A 36 -16.66 -4.73 15.74
C THR A 36 -17.02 -3.45 15.00
N VAL A 37 -16.87 -3.43 13.69
CA VAL A 37 -17.19 -2.28 12.84
C VAL A 37 -18.46 -2.60 12.06
N ARG A 38 -19.51 -1.80 12.25
CA ARG A 38 -20.76 -1.90 11.48
C ARG A 38 -20.63 -1.04 10.23
N THR A 39 -20.43 -1.67 9.07
CA THR A 39 -20.06 -0.98 7.82
C THR A 39 -21.25 -0.36 7.08
N MET A 40 -22.48 -0.75 7.45
CA MET A 40 -23.72 -0.46 6.71
C MET A 40 -23.72 -0.96 5.25
N ASN A 41 -22.75 -1.78 4.85
CA ASN A 41 -22.75 -2.51 3.59
C ASN A 41 -23.47 -3.85 3.79
N ARG A 42 -24.55 -4.10 3.04
CA ARG A 42 -25.31 -5.36 3.15
C ARG A 42 -24.49 -6.60 2.77
N GLU A 43 -23.52 -6.47 1.88
CA GLU A 43 -22.66 -7.59 1.43
C GLU A 43 -21.56 -7.91 2.46
N HIS A 44 -21.10 -6.88 3.19
CA HIS A 44 -20.03 -6.99 4.17
C HIS A 44 -20.37 -6.18 5.44
N PRO A 45 -21.38 -6.60 6.22
CA PRO A 45 -21.98 -5.77 7.29
C PRO A 45 -21.07 -5.57 8.50
N GLU A 46 -20.05 -6.41 8.65
CA GLU A 46 -19.14 -6.44 9.77
C GLU A 46 -17.68 -6.42 9.29
N ALA A 47 -16.84 -5.78 10.08
CA ALA A 47 -15.39 -5.83 10.01
C ALA A 47 -14.80 -5.66 11.42
N GLU A 48 -13.48 -5.68 11.55
CA GLU A 48 -12.83 -5.58 12.86
C GLU A 48 -11.90 -4.36 12.99
N ALA A 49 -11.60 -3.71 11.86
CA ALA A 49 -10.72 -2.57 11.80
C ALA A 49 -11.06 -1.61 10.67
N VAL A 50 -10.72 -0.33 10.87
CA VAL A 50 -10.84 0.76 9.90
C VAL A 50 -9.55 1.57 9.88
N ALA A 51 -9.08 1.91 8.68
CA ALA A 51 -7.98 2.85 8.48
C ALA A 51 -8.52 4.16 7.89
N VAL A 52 -8.11 5.28 8.47
CA VAL A 52 -8.53 6.63 8.11
C VAL A 52 -7.32 7.47 7.72
N ARG A 53 -7.39 8.15 6.57
CA ARG A 53 -6.40 9.11 6.10
C ARG A 53 -7.07 10.36 5.54
N GLY A 54 -6.59 11.54 5.91
CA GLY A 54 -7.17 12.82 5.50
C GLY A 54 -8.66 12.95 5.84
N GLY A 55 -9.10 12.34 6.95
CA GLY A 55 -10.51 12.29 7.35
C GLY A 55 -11.40 11.36 6.51
N ARG A 56 -10.82 10.51 5.67
CA ARG A 56 -11.55 9.53 4.83
C ARG A 56 -11.18 8.11 5.21
N ILE A 57 -12.15 7.21 5.16
CA ILE A 57 -11.90 5.77 5.29
C ILE A 57 -11.20 5.31 4.01
N VAL A 58 -9.96 4.83 4.15
CA VAL A 58 -9.18 4.28 3.03
C VAL A 58 -9.20 2.75 3.01
N TRP A 59 -9.60 2.12 4.12
CA TRP A 59 -9.70 0.67 4.22
C TRP A 59 -10.58 0.21 5.39
N VAL A 60 -11.22 -0.95 5.21
CA VAL A 60 -12.04 -1.64 6.21
C VAL A 60 -11.78 -3.15 6.09
N GLY A 61 -11.56 -3.85 7.20
CA GLY A 61 -11.29 -5.29 7.17
C GLY A 61 -10.95 -5.90 8.52
N SER A 62 -10.17 -7.00 8.52
CA SER A 62 -9.78 -7.73 9.73
C SER A 62 -8.72 -6.98 10.56
N SER A 63 -8.69 -7.20 11.88
CA SER A 63 -7.69 -6.56 12.73
C SER A 63 -6.26 -6.97 12.37
N SER A 64 -6.08 -8.18 11.87
CA SER A 64 -4.80 -8.74 11.46
C SER A 64 -4.20 -8.04 10.23
N ASN A 65 -5.06 -7.62 9.29
CA ASN A 65 -4.63 -6.98 8.03
C ASN A 65 -4.47 -5.47 8.16
N ALA A 66 -4.95 -4.87 9.26
CA ALA A 66 -4.80 -3.44 9.52
C ALA A 66 -3.33 -3.01 9.63
N ARG A 67 -2.41 -3.93 9.93
CA ARG A 67 -0.96 -3.65 10.05
C ARG A 67 -0.34 -3.05 8.79
N THR A 68 -0.85 -3.38 7.60
CA THR A 68 -0.36 -2.83 6.33
C THR A 68 -0.60 -1.33 6.19
N TRP A 69 -1.51 -0.77 6.99
CA TRP A 69 -1.85 0.65 6.99
C TRP A 69 -1.17 1.44 8.11
N ILE A 70 -0.30 0.80 8.91
CA ILE A 70 0.36 1.41 10.08
C ILE A 70 1.78 1.83 9.67
N GLY A 71 2.04 3.12 9.72
CA GLY A 71 3.35 3.74 9.60
C GLY A 71 3.79 4.41 10.91
N PRO A 72 4.97 5.08 10.91
CA PRO A 72 5.54 5.71 12.10
C PRO A 72 4.62 6.73 12.78
N ASP A 73 3.84 7.47 11.99
CA ASP A 73 2.95 8.53 12.49
C ASP A 73 1.49 8.08 12.64
N THR A 74 1.18 6.82 12.31
CA THR A 74 -0.19 6.30 12.42
C THR A 74 -0.59 6.16 13.89
N ARG A 75 -1.68 6.83 14.29
CA ARG A 75 -2.27 6.57 15.60
C ARG A 75 -3.04 5.27 15.58
N VAL A 76 -2.70 4.33 16.45
CA VAL A 76 -3.42 3.05 16.58
C VAL A 76 -4.28 3.08 17.84
N LEU A 77 -5.58 2.81 17.71
CA LEU A 77 -6.50 2.65 18.83
C LEU A 77 -7.04 1.22 18.88
N GLU A 78 -6.71 0.52 19.96
CA GLU A 78 -7.31 -0.77 20.29
C GLU A 78 -8.70 -0.58 20.87
N LEU A 79 -9.70 -1.11 20.20
CA LEU A 79 -11.10 -1.03 20.61
C LEU A 79 -11.46 -2.05 21.70
N ARG A 80 -10.64 -3.09 21.91
CA ARG A 80 -10.82 -4.11 22.98
C ARG A 80 -12.22 -4.74 22.97
N GLY A 81 -12.71 -5.12 21.80
CA GLY A 81 -14.02 -5.74 21.60
C GLY A 81 -15.20 -4.76 21.57
N ARG A 82 -14.97 -3.45 21.66
CA ARG A 82 -16.03 -2.42 21.51
C ARG A 82 -16.47 -2.27 20.06
N THR A 83 -17.60 -1.60 19.86
CA THR A 83 -18.22 -1.29 18.56
C THR A 83 -18.16 0.21 18.29
#